data_AF-A0A5D2A8K7-F1
#
_entry.id   AF-A0A5D2A8K7-F1
#
_cell.length_a   1.000
_cell.length_b   1.000
_cell.length_c   1.000
_cell.angle_alpha   90.00
_cell.angle_beta   90.00
_cell.angle_gamma   90.00
#
_symmetry.space_group_name_H-M   'P 1'
#
loop_
_entity.id
_entity.type
_entity.pdbx_description
1 polymer ?
#
loop_
_entity_poly.entity_id
_entity_poly.type
_entity_poly.pdbx_seq_one_letter_code
_entity_poly.pdbx_strand_id
1 'polypeptide(L)'
;MLFLLTILNVAYVLDSNLQPMEDPTPNAKSEEITKVAELKKKREEDNFTCRGHILNTLSNRLYDLYMSMQSPMEIWKALEEKYNIERQELLQVEAIISKLLSSWNNYRKKLLHMAKDFTMEKILRHLRIEKETQKRDVVYLSQGSKMNHVSESKNS
;
A
#
# COMPACT_ATOMS: atom_id res chain seq x y z
N MET A 1 11.23 -3.45 12.03
CA MET A 1 11.61 -4.84 11.68
C MET A 1 13.06 -4.93 11.24
N LEU A 2 13.48 -4.24 10.15
CA LEU A 2 14.85 -4.31 9.62
C LEU A 2 15.95 -4.06 10.67
N PHE A 3 15.77 -3.07 11.54
CA PHE A 3 16.69 -2.75 12.64
C PHE A 3 17.00 -3.96 13.55
N LEU A 4 15.99 -4.76 13.91
CA LEU A 4 16.20 -5.95 14.74
C LEU A 4 16.97 -7.03 13.98
N LEU A 5 16.71 -7.20 12.69
CA LEU A 5 17.44 -8.15 11.83
C LEU A 5 18.92 -7.76 11.69
N THR A 6 19.23 -6.46 11.66
CA THR A 6 20.61 -5.94 11.64
C THR A 6 21.32 -6.23 12.96
N ILE A 7 20.66 -6.02 14.11
CA ILE A 7 21.23 -6.34 15.43
C ILE A 7 21.54 -7.84 15.55
N LEU A 8 20.64 -8.67 15.03
CA LEU A 8 20.80 -10.13 15.01
C LEU A 8 21.78 -10.61 13.93
N ASN A 9 22.32 -9.70 13.12
CA ASN A 9 23.25 -10.00 12.01
C ASN A 9 22.69 -10.99 10.95
N VAL A 10 21.37 -11.01 10.77
CA VAL A 10 20.68 -11.85 9.77
C VAL A 10 20.07 -11.04 8.63
N ALA A 11 20.16 -9.70 8.66
CA ALA A 11 19.60 -8.85 7.61
C ALA A 11 20.17 -9.14 6.21
N TYR A 12 21.41 -9.63 6.13
CA TYR A 12 22.07 -9.97 4.86
C TYR A 12 21.30 -11.03 4.06
N VAL A 13 20.52 -11.89 4.72
CA VAL A 13 19.68 -12.91 4.08
C VAL A 13 18.64 -12.31 3.11
N LEU A 14 18.26 -11.04 3.32
CA LEU A 14 17.28 -10.34 2.49
C LEU A 14 17.91 -9.66 1.26
N ASP A 15 19.24 -9.70 1.12
CA ASP A 15 19.93 -9.11 -0.02
C ASP A 15 19.66 -9.92 -1.30
N SER A 16 19.11 -9.25 -2.32
CA SER A 16 18.83 -9.86 -3.62
C SER A 16 20.09 -10.22 -4.40
N ASN A 17 21.25 -9.69 -4.02
CA ASN A 17 22.54 -9.98 -4.64
C ASN A 17 23.28 -11.14 -3.96
N LEU A 18 22.64 -11.87 -3.03
CA LEU A 18 23.27 -13.02 -2.39
C LEU A 18 23.67 -14.06 -3.42
N GLN A 19 24.96 -14.37 -3.49
CA GLN A 19 25.41 -15.45 -4.35
C GLN A 19 24.82 -16.79 -3.88
N PRO A 20 24.29 -17.60 -4.82
CA PRO A 20 24.00 -19.00 -4.56
C PRO A 20 25.28 -19.68 -4.06
N MET A 21 25.19 -20.45 -2.97
CA MET A 21 26.36 -21.20 -2.51
C MET A 21 26.62 -22.35 -3.47
N GLU A 22 27.74 -22.31 -4.18
CA GLU A 22 28.17 -23.37 -5.09
C GLU A 22 28.33 -24.72 -4.35
N ASP A 23 28.04 -25.81 -5.05
CA ASP A 23 28.35 -27.15 -4.54
C ASP A 23 29.84 -27.43 -4.66
N PRO A 24 30.43 -28.18 -3.70
CA PRO A 24 31.86 -28.46 -3.75
C PRO A 24 32.22 -29.18 -5.04
N THR A 25 33.24 -28.69 -5.75
CA THR A 25 33.73 -29.37 -6.95
C THR A 25 34.37 -30.71 -6.58
N PRO A 26 34.35 -31.74 -7.47
CA PRO A 26 34.91 -33.06 -7.16
C PRO A 26 36.41 -33.08 -6.82
N ASN A 27 37.13 -31.99 -7.10
CA ASN A 27 38.57 -31.80 -6.82
C ASN A 27 38.82 -30.75 -5.70
N ALA A 28 37.79 -30.30 -5.00
CA ALA A 28 37.93 -29.34 -3.92
C ALA A 28 38.71 -29.96 -2.74
N LYS A 29 39.55 -29.16 -2.08
CA LYS A 29 40.28 -29.63 -0.91
C LYS A 29 39.28 -29.98 0.20
N SER A 30 39.59 -31.02 0.99
CA SER A 30 38.74 -31.43 2.13
C SER A 30 38.41 -30.26 3.07
N GLU A 31 39.31 -29.31 3.24
CA GLU A 31 39.12 -28.14 4.09
C GLU A 31 38.14 -27.11 3.48
N GLU A 32 38.10 -26.98 2.15
CA GLU A 32 37.15 -26.11 1.44
C GLU A 32 35.73 -26.68 1.49
N ILE A 33 35.60 -28.01 1.33
CA ILE A 33 34.32 -28.73 1.43
C ILE A 33 33.68 -28.49 2.80
N THR A 34 34.45 -28.62 3.89
CA THR A 34 33.95 -28.40 5.26
C THR A 34 33.52 -26.95 5.47
N LYS A 35 34.31 -25.96 5.03
CA LYS A 35 33.97 -24.54 5.16
C LYS A 35 32.68 -24.20 4.41
N VAL A 36 32.49 -24.72 3.20
CA VAL A 36 31.26 -24.53 2.42
C VAL A 36 30.05 -25.14 3.14
N ALA A 37 30.19 -26.33 3.72
CA ALA A 37 29.11 -26.98 4.47
C ALA A 37 28.72 -26.21 5.73
N GLU A 38 29.69 -25.74 6.52
CA GLU A 38 29.45 -24.91 7.71
C GLU A 38 28.77 -23.59 7.36
N LEU A 39 29.20 -22.94 6.28
CA LEU A 39 28.58 -21.72 5.78
C LEU A 39 27.15 -21.95 5.30
N LYS A 40 26.87 -23.05 4.58
CA LYS A 40 25.51 -23.42 4.14
C LYS A 40 24.60 -23.62 5.36
N LYS A 41 25.06 -24.37 6.35
CA LYS A 41 24.33 -24.60 7.60
C LYS A 41 24.04 -23.30 8.34
N LYS A 42 25.05 -22.43 8.49
CA LYS A 42 24.86 -21.12 9.11
C LYS A 42 23.82 -20.27 8.38
N ARG A 43 23.87 -20.23 7.04
CA ARG A 43 22.88 -19.48 6.24
C ARG A 43 21.47 -20.02 6.45
N GLU A 44 21.30 -21.33 6.57
CA GLU A 44 20.00 -21.95 6.82
C GLU A 44 19.43 -21.59 8.21
N GLU A 45 20.29 -21.57 9.24
CA GLU A 45 19.93 -21.10 10.59
C GLU A 45 19.55 -19.61 10.59
N ASP A 46 20.32 -18.77 9.88
CA ASP A 46 20.03 -17.35 9.72
C ASP A 46 18.72 -17.11 8.94
N ASN A 47 18.45 -17.93 7.90
CA ASN A 47 17.18 -17.90 7.15
C ASN A 47 16.00 -18.18 8.07
N PHE A 48 16.08 -19.24 8.87
CA PHE A 48 15.03 -19.63 9.81
C PHE A 48 14.77 -18.51 10.83
N THR A 49 15.84 -17.96 11.40
CA THR A 49 15.77 -16.86 12.38
C THR A 49 15.15 -15.61 11.76
N CYS A 50 15.64 -15.19 10.59
CA CYS A 50 15.13 -14.03 9.86
C CYS A 50 13.63 -14.18 9.56
N ARG A 51 13.23 -15.33 9.03
CA ARG A 51 11.83 -15.66 8.72
C ARG A 51 10.95 -15.58 9.96
N GLY A 52 11.37 -16.18 11.07
CA GLY A 52 10.62 -16.15 12.32
C GLY A 52 10.37 -14.71 12.80
N HIS A 53 11.40 -13.86 12.75
CA HIS A 53 11.27 -12.45 13.11
C HIS A 53 10.37 -11.66 12.18
N ILE A 54 10.44 -11.88 10.86
CA ILE A 54 9.55 -11.24 9.89
C ILE A 54 8.10 -11.59 10.25
N LEU A 55 7.78 -12.89 10.32
CA LEU A 55 6.43 -13.38 10.58
C LEU A 55 5.88 -12.88 11.92
N ASN A 56 6.70 -12.84 12.98
CA ASN A 56 6.27 -12.38 14.30
C ASN A 56 5.87 -10.88 14.34
N THR A 57 6.32 -10.09 13.35
CA THR A 57 5.93 -8.67 13.26
C THR A 57 4.68 -8.42 12.42
N LEU A 58 4.17 -9.45 11.74
CA LEU A 58 3.00 -9.35 10.88
C LEU A 58 1.71 -9.34 11.70
N SER A 59 0.69 -8.64 11.20
CA SER A 59 -0.67 -8.81 11.72
C SER A 59 -1.20 -10.21 11.38
N ASN A 60 -2.16 -10.73 12.14
CA ASN A 60 -2.71 -12.08 11.95
C ASN A 60 -3.04 -12.39 10.48
N ARG A 61 -3.70 -11.45 9.78
CA ARG A 61 -4.06 -11.63 8.37
C ARG A 61 -2.84 -11.75 7.44
N LEU A 62 -1.77 -11.01 7.71
CA LEU A 62 -0.54 -11.09 6.92
C LEU A 62 0.26 -12.35 7.29
N TYR A 63 0.28 -12.72 8.57
CA TYR A 63 0.89 -13.96 9.04
C TYR A 63 0.28 -15.16 8.32
N ASP A 64 -1.04 -15.31 8.32
CA ASP A 64 -1.73 -16.43 7.68
C ASP A 64 -1.41 -16.53 6.18
N LEU A 65 -1.23 -15.39 5.50
CA LEU A 65 -0.91 -15.34 4.07
C LEU A 65 0.53 -15.79 3.77
N TYR A 66 1.47 -15.48 4.66
CA TYR A 66 2.90 -15.66 4.41
C TYR A 66 3.54 -16.81 5.21
N MET A 67 2.85 -17.40 6.20
CA MET A 67 3.39 -18.44 7.08
C MET A 67 3.76 -19.76 6.38
N SER A 68 3.31 -19.99 5.15
CA SER A 68 3.68 -21.17 4.35
C SER A 68 4.96 -20.97 3.55
N MET A 69 5.33 -19.72 3.24
CA MET A 69 6.55 -19.40 2.50
C MET A 69 7.78 -19.73 3.36
N GLN A 70 8.78 -20.38 2.77
CA GLN A 70 10.01 -20.77 3.49
C GLN A 70 11.13 -19.75 3.34
N SER A 71 11.16 -19.01 2.24
CA SER A 71 12.19 -18.00 1.99
C SER A 71 11.83 -16.69 2.70
N PRO A 72 12.63 -16.22 3.68
CA PRO A 72 12.44 -14.89 4.27
C PRO A 72 12.53 -13.78 3.22
N MET A 73 13.35 -13.96 2.17
CA MET A 73 13.50 -13.01 1.07
C MET A 73 12.23 -12.89 0.23
N GLU A 74 11.55 -14.01 -0.05
CA GLU A 74 10.28 -13.99 -0.78
C GLU A 74 9.19 -13.27 0.01
N ILE A 75 9.09 -13.55 1.32
CA ILE A 75 8.16 -12.86 2.22
C ILE A 75 8.45 -11.36 2.23
N TRP A 76 9.73 -10.97 2.37
CA TRP A 76 10.15 -9.58 2.38
C TRP A 76 9.78 -8.86 1.08
N LYS A 77 10.09 -9.45 -0.07
CA LYS A 77 9.79 -8.88 -1.38
C LYS A 77 8.28 -8.73 -1.62
N ALA A 78 7.50 -9.74 -1.26
CA ALA A 78 6.04 -9.68 -1.38
C ALA A 78 5.42 -8.58 -0.50
N LEU A 79 5.95 -8.40 0.72
CA LEU A 79 5.54 -7.30 1.60
C LEU A 79 5.90 -5.94 1.01
N GLU A 80 7.13 -5.78 0.53
CA GLU A 80 7.60 -4.53 -0.07
C GLU A 80 6.76 -4.15 -1.29
N GLU A 81 6.49 -5.10 -2.19
CA GLU A 81 5.62 -4.90 -3.34
C GLU A 81 4.21 -4.46 -2.91
N LYS A 82 3.60 -5.19 -1.97
CA LYS A 82 2.26 -4.87 -1.46
C LYS A 82 2.18 -3.45 -0.91
N TYR A 83 3.09 -3.09 -0.01
CA TYR A 83 3.08 -1.77 0.62
C TYR A 83 3.47 -0.66 -0.35
N ASN A 84 4.29 -0.94 -1.36
CA ASN A 84 4.61 0.04 -2.39
C ASN A 84 3.39 0.35 -3.26
N ILE A 85 2.60 -0.67 -3.63
CA ILE A 85 1.33 -0.50 -4.36
C ILE A 85 0.34 0.34 -3.53
N GLU A 86 0.10 -0.05 -2.27
CA GLU A 86 -0.80 0.69 -1.37
C GLU A 86 -0.38 2.16 -1.19
N ARG A 87 0.92 2.41 -1.03
CA ARG A 87 1.47 3.77 -0.93
C ARG A 87 1.29 4.57 -2.23
N GLN A 88 1.54 3.95 -3.37
CA GLN A 88 1.39 4.61 -4.67
C GLN A 88 -0.09 4.95 -4.96
N GLU A 89 -1.03 4.09 -4.55
CA GLU A 89 -2.45 4.36 -4.67
C GLU A 89 -2.86 5.56 -3.81
N LEU A 90 -2.44 5.60 -2.54
CA LEU A 90 -2.71 6.71 -1.63
C LEU A 90 -2.21 8.05 -2.20
N LEU A 91 -0.98 8.08 -2.73
CA LEU A 91 -0.42 9.30 -3.33
C LEU A 91 -1.23 9.78 -4.54
N GLN A 92 -1.72 8.85 -5.37
CA GLN A 92 -2.58 9.21 -6.51
C GLN A 92 -3.92 9.78 -6.03
N VAL A 93 -4.54 9.18 -5.01
CA VAL A 93 -5.78 9.66 -4.40
C VAL A 93 -5.59 11.08 -3.84
N GLU A 94 -4.53 11.30 -3.06
CA GLU A 94 -4.21 12.62 -2.50
C GLU A 94 -3.94 13.68 -3.59
N ALA A 95 -3.25 13.30 -4.67
CA ALA A 95 -3.00 14.17 -5.81
C ALA A 95 -4.30 14.56 -6.54
N ILE A 96 -5.22 13.62 -6.74
CA ILE A 96 -6.54 13.89 -7.33
C ILE A 96 -7.33 14.85 -6.44
N ILE A 97 -7.42 14.58 -5.14
CA ILE A 97 -8.14 15.43 -4.18
C ILE A 97 -7.55 16.84 -4.16
N SER A 98 -6.22 16.95 -4.21
CA SER A 98 -5.53 18.24 -4.19
C SER A 98 -5.75 19.07 -5.46
N LYS A 99 -6.06 18.42 -6.59
CA LYS A 99 -6.37 19.06 -7.87
C LYS A 99 -7.85 19.44 -8.02
N LEU A 100 -8.72 19.14 -7.05
CA LEU A 100 -10.12 19.56 -7.09
C LEU A 100 -10.23 21.09 -7.07
N LEU A 101 -11.18 21.60 -7.87
CA LEU A 101 -11.45 23.04 -8.00
C LEU A 101 -11.84 23.67 -6.66
N SER A 102 -11.58 24.97 -6.51
CA SER A 102 -11.90 25.73 -5.29
C SER A 102 -13.39 25.73 -4.96
N SER A 103 -14.29 25.63 -5.94
CA SER A 103 -15.74 25.48 -5.72
C SER A 103 -16.11 24.18 -4.98
N TRP A 104 -15.17 23.25 -4.83
CA TRP A 104 -15.32 21.99 -4.12
C TRP A 104 -14.59 21.96 -2.77
N ASN A 105 -14.14 23.10 -2.24
CA ASN A 105 -13.23 23.15 -1.09
C ASN A 105 -13.77 22.42 0.17
N ASN A 106 -15.06 22.54 0.47
CA ASN A 106 -15.69 21.82 1.58
C ASN A 106 -15.63 20.30 1.38
N TYR A 107 -15.93 19.84 0.17
CA TYR A 107 -15.86 18.41 -0.19
C TYR A 107 -14.42 17.91 -0.21
N ARG A 108 -13.48 18.70 -0.75
CA ARG A 108 -12.04 18.43 -0.74
C ARG A 108 -11.52 18.20 0.67
N LYS A 109 -11.85 19.07 1.63
CA LYS A 109 -11.47 18.90 3.05
C LYS A 109 -12.02 17.60 3.61
N LYS A 110 -13.31 17.32 3.37
CA LYS A 110 -13.95 16.05 3.78
C LYS A 110 -13.20 14.84 3.20
N LEU A 111 -12.84 14.86 1.93
CA LEU A 111 -12.10 13.78 1.27
C LEU A 111 -10.70 13.59 1.85
N LEU A 112 -9.97 14.68 2.14
CA LEU A 112 -8.64 14.60 2.77
C LEU A 112 -8.68 13.90 4.13
N HIS A 113 -9.70 14.16 4.95
CA HIS A 113 -9.86 13.50 6.25
C HIS A 113 -10.10 11.99 6.14
N MET A 114 -10.60 11.51 4.99
CA MET A 114 -10.89 10.10 4.74
C MET A 114 -9.92 9.48 3.72
N ALA A 115 -8.86 10.20 3.32
CA ALA A 115 -7.97 9.81 2.21
C ALA A 115 -7.35 8.42 2.38
N LYS A 116 -7.00 8.05 3.62
CA LYS A 116 -6.41 6.74 3.95
C LYS A 116 -7.35 5.56 3.73
N ASP A 117 -8.65 5.80 3.65
CA ASP A 117 -9.69 4.77 3.47
C ASP A 117 -10.23 4.75 2.02
N PHE A 118 -9.61 5.48 1.11
CA PHE A 118 -10.00 5.56 -0.29
C PHE A 118 -9.09 4.70 -1.17
N THR A 119 -9.74 3.89 -2.00
CA THR A 119 -9.15 3.34 -3.23
C THR A 119 -9.46 4.27 -4.40
N MET A 120 -8.75 4.08 -5.51
CA MET A 120 -8.98 4.82 -6.75
C MET A 120 -10.42 4.69 -7.27
N GLU A 121 -11.00 3.50 -7.18
CA GLU A 121 -12.39 3.28 -7.60
C GLU A 121 -13.38 4.04 -6.69
N LYS A 122 -13.13 4.01 -5.39
CA LYS A 122 -13.99 4.67 -4.40
C LYS A 122 -13.95 6.19 -4.58
N ILE A 123 -12.76 6.79 -4.78
CA ILE A 123 -12.67 8.23 -5.02
C ILE A 123 -13.38 8.64 -6.32
N LEU A 124 -13.23 7.88 -7.41
CA LEU A 124 -13.92 8.15 -8.68
C LEU A 124 -15.45 8.12 -8.53
N ARG A 125 -15.98 7.14 -7.80
CA ARG A 125 -17.42 7.05 -7.51
C ARG A 125 -17.90 8.25 -6.70
N HIS A 126 -17.17 8.63 -5.65
CA HIS A 126 -17.49 9.78 -4.82
C HIS A 126 -17.53 11.10 -5.63
N LEU A 127 -16.50 11.34 -6.46
CA LEU A 127 -16.43 12.52 -7.33
C LEU A 127 -17.57 12.57 -8.34
N ARG A 128 -17.94 11.42 -8.94
CA ARG A 128 -19.08 11.35 -9.86
C ARG A 128 -20.37 11.74 -9.17
N ILE A 129 -20.65 11.17 -7.99
CA ILE A 129 -21.88 11.45 -7.23
C ILE A 129 -21.98 12.93 -6.88
N GLU A 130 -20.92 13.50 -6.32
CA GLU A 130 -20.89 14.91 -5.92
C GLU A 130 -21.10 15.85 -7.11
N LYS A 131 -20.53 15.52 -8.28
CA LYS A 131 -20.69 16.32 -9.50
C LYS A 131 -22.14 16.35 -9.96
N GLU A 132 -22.83 15.22 -9.92
CA GLU A 132 -24.25 15.15 -10.28
C GLU A 132 -25.14 15.84 -9.25
N THR A 133 -24.80 15.82 -7.97
CA THR A 133 -25.50 16.59 -6.93
C THR A 133 -25.37 18.09 -7.17
N GLN A 134 -24.16 18.59 -7.41
CA GLN A 134 -23.94 20.02 -7.67
C GLN A 134 -24.70 20.50 -8.92
N LYS A 135 -24.77 19.69 -9.99
CA LYS A 135 -25.58 20.01 -11.17
C LYS A 135 -27.06 20.14 -10.82
N ARG A 136 -27.61 19.20 -10.05
CA ARG A 136 -29.01 19.25 -9.61
C ARG A 136 -29.28 20.50 -8.79
N ASP A 137 -28.43 20.81 -7.83
CA ASP A 137 -28.60 21.98 -6.96
C ASP A 137 -28.61 23.28 -7.76
N VAL A 138 -27.74 23.41 -8.77
CA VAL A 138 -27.74 24.56 -9.69
C VAL A 138 -29.06 24.64 -10.49
N VAL A 139 -29.57 23.50 -10.98
CA VAL A 139 -30.84 23.46 -11.72
C VAL A 139 -32.02 23.87 -10.82
N TYR A 140 -32.11 23.32 -9.60
CA TYR A 140 -33.16 23.65 -8.64
C TYR A 140 -33.13 25.13 -8.25
N LEU A 141 -31.95 25.69 -7.96
CA LEU A 141 -31.79 27.12 -7.66
C LEU A 141 -32.19 28.00 -8.86
N SER A 142 -31.90 27.58 -10.10
CA SER A 142 -32.29 28.33 -11.30
C SER A 142 -33.80 28.36 -11.57
N GLN A 143 -34.53 27.32 -11.14
CA GLN A 143 -35.98 27.22 -11.30
C GLN A 143 -36.73 27.93 -10.17
N GLY A 144 -36.21 27.91 -8.94
CA GLY A 144 -36.76 28.64 -7.80
C GLY A 144 -36.76 30.16 -7.99
N SER A 145 -35.80 30.72 -8.73
CA SER A 145 -35.74 32.16 -9.04
C SER A 145 -36.71 32.63 -10.14
N LYS A 146 -37.42 31.73 -10.84
CA LYS A 146 -38.39 32.09 -11.90
C LYS A 146 -39.85 32.14 -11.42
N MET A 147 -40.17 31.70 -10.21
CA MET A 147 -41.52 31.73 -9.64
C MET A 147 -41.64 32.89 -8.64
N ASN A 148 -41.89 34.11 -9.15
CA ASN A 148 -42.54 35.22 -8.42
C ASN A 148 -42.84 36.36 -9.42
N HIS A 149 -43.87 36.20 -10.23
CA HIS A 149 -44.55 37.33 -10.86
C HIS A 149 -46.03 36.99 -11.03
N VAL A 150 -46.78 37.01 -9.93
CA VAL A 150 -48.24 37.13 -9.98
C VAL A 150 -48.55 38.62 -9.97
N SER A 151 -48.88 39.16 -11.14
CA SER A 151 -49.40 40.51 -11.29
C SER A 151 -50.80 40.57 -10.71
N GLU A 152 -50.94 41.31 -9.61
CA GLU A 152 -52.20 41.65 -8.97
C GLU A 152 -52.96 42.66 -9.85
N SER A 153 -53.80 42.18 -10.76
CA SER A 153 -54.74 43.04 -11.50
C SER A 153 -55.96 43.31 -10.63
N LYS A 154 -55.98 44.49 -10.01
CA LYS A 154 -57.18 45.11 -9.44
C LYS A 154 -58.27 45.16 -10.51
N ASN A 155 -59.48 44.69 -10.19
CA ASN A 155 -60.68 45.12 -10.91
C ASN A 155 -61.71 45.68 -9.93
N SER A 156 -62.29 46.77 -10.41
CA SER A 156 -63.11 47.77 -9.74
C SER A 156 -64.57 47.36 -9.58
#